data_AF-A0AAU9Q9J2-F1
#
_entry.id   AF-A0AAU9Q9J2-F1
#
_cell.length_a   1.000
_cell.length_b   1.000
_cell.length_c   1.000
_cell.angle_alpha   90.00
_cell.angle_beta   90.00
_cell.angle_gamma   90.00
#
_symmetry.space_group_name_H-M   'P 1'
#
loop_
_entity.id
_entity.type
_entity.pdbx_description
1 polymer ?
#
loop_
_entity_poly.entity_id
_entity_poly.type
_entity_poly.pdbx_seq_one_letter_code
_entity_poly.pdbx_strand_id
1 'polypeptide(L)' 'MLPPHSLEAEMSLLSGLFYNQTAWPELSSQLHRPLFYSQINREVLDALAALFTCHREVTF' A
#
# COMPACT_ATOMS: atom_id res chain seq x y z
N MET A 1 9.92 -14.77 17.52
CA MET A 1 10.35 -14.90 16.11
C MET A 1 9.90 -13.62 15.42
N LEU A 2 10.83 -12.76 15.02
CA LEU A 2 10.51 -11.56 14.24
C LEU A 2 10.09 -12.06 12.85
N PRO A 3 8.95 -11.62 12.28
CA PRO A 3 8.66 -11.92 10.87
C PRO A 3 9.88 -11.53 10.03
N PRO A 4 10.24 -12.26 8.96
CA PRO A 4 11.29 -11.82 8.06
C PRO A 4 10.83 -10.52 7.39
N HIS A 5 11.07 -9.39 8.04
CA HIS A 5 10.80 -8.07 7.51
C HIS A 5 11.82 -7.83 6.40
N SER A 6 11.35 -7.91 5.15
CA SER A 6 12.13 -7.50 3.99
C SER A 6 11.67 -6.11 3.57
N LEU A 7 12.54 -5.12 3.80
CA LEU A 7 12.31 -3.75 3.33
C LEU A 7 12.16 -3.70 1.80
N GLU A 8 12.85 -4.60 1.11
CA GLU A 8 12.75 -4.76 -0.35
C GLU A 8 11.36 -5.25 -0.75
N ALA A 9 10.81 -6.24 -0.04
CA ALA A 9 9.45 -6.72 -0.31
C ALA A 9 8.39 -5.63 -0.07
N GLU A 10 8.54 -4.83 1.00
CA GLU A 10 7.66 -3.68 1.25
C GLU A 10 7.75 -2.67 0.10
N MET A 11 8.95 -2.35 -0.36
CA MET A 11 9.17 -1.38 -1.44
C MET A 11 8.65 -1.89 -2.79
N SER A 12 8.87 -3.17 -3.11
CA SER A 12 8.32 -3.81 -4.31
C SER A 12 6.80 -3.84 -4.29
N LEU A 13 6.18 -4.12 -3.14
CA LEU A 13 4.74 -4.08 -2.97
C LEU A 13 4.18 -2.68 -3.22
N LEU A 14 4.75 -1.65 -2.57
CA LEU A 14 4.32 -0.26 -2.75
C LEU A 14 4.49 0.22 -4.20
N SER A 15 5.61 -0.17 -4.83
CA SER A 15 5.85 0.13 -6.25
C SER A 15 4.84 -0.57 -7.14
N GLY A 16 4.53 -1.85 -6.88
CA GLY A 16 3.52 -2.61 -7.61
C GLY A 16 2.13 -1.99 -7.51
N LEU A 17 1.75 -1.51 -6.32
CA LEU A 17 0.49 -0.79 -6.11
C LEU A 17 0.44 0.54 -6.88
N PHE A 18 1.56 1.26 -6.92
CA PHE A 18 1.66 2.50 -7.69
C PHE A 18 1.50 2.26 -9.20
N TYR A 19 2.10 1.20 -9.73
CA TYR A 19 1.96 0.83 -11.15
C TYR A 19 0.60 0.22 -11.50
N ASN A 20 0.01 -0.57 -10.59
CA ASN A 20 -1.26 -1.25 -10.81
C ASN A 20 -2.30 -0.86 -9.75
N GLN A 21 -2.83 0.35 -9.89
CA GLN A 21 -3.89 0.86 -9.02
C GLN A 21 -5.16 0.00 -9.03
N THR A 22 -5.43 -0.73 -10.13
CA THR A 22 -6.64 -1.57 -10.23
C THR A 22 -6.65 -2.75 -9.26
N ALA A 23 -5.49 -3.13 -8.72
CA ALA A 23 -5.38 -4.16 -7.68
C ALA A 23 -5.70 -3.62 -6.26
N TRP A 24 -5.83 -2.30 -6.08
CA TRP A 24 -6.08 -1.69 -4.78
C TRP A 24 -7.36 -2.19 -4.08
N PRO A 25 -8.53 -2.33 -4.73
CA PRO A 25 -9.75 -2.78 -4.06
C PRO A 25 -9.63 -4.17 -3.44
N GLU A 26 -8.88 -5.06 -4.08
CA GLU A 26 -8.63 -6.43 -3.59
C GLU A 26 -7.60 -6.43 -2.46
N LEU A 27 -6.47 -5.72 -2.66
CA LEU A 27 -5.33 -5.74 -1.74
C LEU A 27 -5.54 -4.88 -0.49
N SER A 28 -6.30 -3.79 -0.57
CA SER A 28 -6.54 -2.87 0.56
C SER A 28 -7.21 -3.55 1.76
N SER A 29 -7.97 -4.62 1.52
CA SER A 29 -8.57 -5.43 2.59
C SER A 29 -7.56 -6.25 3.38
N GLN A 30 -6.43 -6.60 2.76
CA GLN A 30 -5.38 -7.46 3.33
C GLN A 30 -4.16 -6.66 3.79
N LEU A 31 -3.99 -5.44 3.27
CA LEU A 31 -2.88 -4.55 3.61
C LEU A 31 -3.23 -3.70 4.82
N HIS A 32 -2.53 -3.95 5.92
CA HIS A 32 -2.65 -3.18 7.15
C HIS A 32 -1.30 -2.54 7.52
N ARG A 33 -1.33 -1.31 8.05
CA ARG A 33 -0.14 -0.60 8.55
C ARG A 33 0.83 -1.47 9.37
N PRO A 34 0.38 -2.35 10.29
CA PRO A 34 1.28 -3.16 11.11
C PRO A 34 2.09 -4.20 10.33
N LEU A 35 1.73 -4.51 9.08
CA LEU A 35 2.48 -5.42 8.22
C LEU A 35 3.83 -4.82 7.77
N PHE A 36 3.93 -3.50 7.76
CA PHE A 36 5.13 -2.77 7.36
C PHE A 36 6.00 -2.52 8.58
N TYR A 37 7.28 -2.88 8.47
CA TYR A 37 8.30 -2.60 9.47
C TYR A 37 8.77 -1.15 9.40
N SER A 38 8.98 -0.62 8.19
CA SER A 38 9.46 0.75 7.99
C SER A 38 8.35 1.77 8.20
N GLN A 39 8.64 2.77 9.05
CA GLN A 39 7.74 3.91 9.28
C GLN A 39 7.45 4.68 7.98
N ILE A 40 8.47 4.87 7.13
CA ILE A 40 8.32 5.55 5.84
C ILE A 40 7.36 4.77 4.93
N ASN A 41 7.47 3.43 4.89
CA ASN A 41 6.61 2.62 4.05
C ASN A 41 5.14 2.63 4.52
N ARG A 42 4.90 2.78 5.83
CA ARG A 42 3.55 3.00 6.37
C ARG A 42 2.96 4.30 5.85
N GLU A 43 3.72 5.39 5.95
CA GLU A 43 3.27 6.70 5.48
C GLU A 43 2.99 6.72 3.97
N VAL A 44 3.83 6.03 3.19
CA VAL A 44 3.59 5.85 1.74
C VAL A 44 2.32 5.05 1.48
N LEU A 45 2.08 3.95 2.20
CA LEU A 45 0.84 3.18 2.08
C LEU A 45 -0.39 4.05 2.36
N ASP A 46 -0.34 4.89 3.39
CA ASP A 46 -1.44 5.79 3.74
C ASP A 46 -1.71 6.84 2.66
N ALA A 47 -0.65 7.43 2.11
CA ALA A 47 -0.75 8.38 1.02
C ALA A 47 -1.37 7.74 -0.23
N LEU A 48 -0.95 6.51 -0.56
CA LEU A 48 -1.51 5.73 -1.66
C LEU A 48 -2.99 5.40 -1.41
N ALA A 49 -3.33 4.97 -0.19
CA ALA A 49 -4.71 4.68 0.19
C ALA A 49 -5.62 5.91 0.04
N ALA A 50 -5.16 7.08 0.49
CA ALA A 50 -5.88 8.34 0.34
C ALA A 50 -6.02 8.72 -1.14
N LEU A 51 -4.93 8.62 -1.92
CA LEU A 51 -4.93 8.92 -3.35
C LEU A 51 -5.93 8.05 -4.12
N PHE A 52 -5.92 6.74 -3.86
CA PHE A 52 -6.79 5.79 -4.55
C PHE A 52 -8.25 5.90 -4.13
N THR A 53 -8.51 6.32 -2.90
CA THR A 53 -9.87 6.61 -2.41
C THR A 53 -10.42 7.87 -3.07
N CYS A 54 -9.64 8.95 -3.15
CA CYS A 54 -10.04 10.19 -3.82
C CYS A 54 -10.27 10.01 -5.33
N HIS A 55 -9.46 9.19 -6.01
CA HIS A 55 -9.61 8.96 -7.45
C HIS A 55 -10.92 8.24 -7.81
N ARG A 56 -11.56 7.55 -6.85
CA ARG A 56 -12.79 6.79 -7.08
C ARG A 56 -14.05 7.68 -7.09
N GLU A 57 -13.98 8.88 -6.51
CA GLU A 57 -15.11 9.82 -6.47
C GLU A 57 -15.24 10.67 -7.74
N VAL A 58 -14.21 10.71 -8.59
CA VAL A 58 -14.24 11.46 -9.86
C VAL A 58 -14.75 10.56 -10.99
N THR A 59 -16.03 10.20 -10.92
CA THR A 59 -16.75 9.66 -12.08
C THR A 59 -17.93 10.58 -12.33
N PHE A 60 -17.84 11.39 -13.39
CA PHE A 60 -18.92 12.27 -13.86
C PHE A 60 -20.00 11.46 -14.60
#